data_AF-A0A2M7YIU2-F1
#
_entry.id   AF-A0A2M7YIU2-F1
#
_cell.length_a   1.000
_cell.length_b   1.000
_cell.length_c   1.000
_cell.angle_alpha   90.00
_cell.angle_beta   90.00
_cell.angle_gamma   90.00
#
_symmetry.space_group_name_H-M   'P 1'
#
loop_
_entity.id
_entity.type
_entity.pdbx_description
1 polymer ?
#
loop_
_entity_poly.entity_id
_entity_poly.type
_entity_poly.pdbx_seq_one_letter_code
_entity_poly.pdbx_strand_id
1 'polypeptide(L)'
;MEIDLHKITIREVIAGYKDSAEEGVVAYGGKLDIRPKYQREFVYKEKQRNAVIETIKNSFPLNVMYWMIREDDGYEVLDGQQRTISIGQYVNGDFSLNERYFHNLTKEEQDKILDYELMIYFCEGTDKERLDWFRIINIAGEKLTDQEIRNAVYTGPWLSDAKLKFSKTNCAAYLLANDGGALISGSPIRQEYLETVLSWINGGKIEDYMAKHQHDKNADKLWQYFQDVVAWTRKTFPNYRREMSNVPWGVLYNQ
;
A
#
# COMPACT_ATOMS: atom_id res chain seq x y z
N MET A 1 17.55 -9.20 15.78
CA MET A 1 16.95 -7.92 15.40
C MET A 1 17.22 -6.93 16.53
N GLU A 2 17.83 -5.81 16.19
CA GLU A 2 18.08 -4.68 17.09
C GLU A 2 16.94 -3.67 16.90
N ILE A 3 16.46 -3.08 18.00
CA ILE A 3 15.31 -2.18 18.00
C ILE A 3 15.57 -1.04 18.98
N ASP A 4 15.67 0.19 18.49
CA ASP A 4 15.94 1.37 19.28
C ASP A 4 14.86 2.44 19.13
N LEU A 5 14.43 3.03 20.24
CA LEU A 5 13.38 4.04 20.25
C LEU A 5 13.93 5.45 20.07
N HIS A 6 13.46 6.13 19.04
CA HIS A 6 13.75 7.52 18.74
C HIS A 6 12.50 8.38 18.88
N LYS A 7 12.69 9.60 19.40
CA LYS A 7 11.69 10.66 19.37
C LYS A 7 12.09 11.63 18.29
N ILE A 8 11.25 11.77 17.26
CA ILE A 8 11.54 12.58 16.08
C ILE A 8 10.36 13.49 15.83
N THR A 9 10.61 14.79 15.62
CA THR A 9 9.54 15.75 15.38
C THR A 9 8.88 15.51 14.02
N ILE A 10 7.60 15.84 13.89
CA ILE A 10 6.92 15.80 12.59
C ILE A 10 7.68 16.63 11.56
N ARG A 11 8.20 17.79 11.94
CA ARG A 11 9.02 18.69 11.11
C ARG A 11 10.18 17.97 10.44
N GLU A 12 10.89 17.14 11.19
CA GLU A 12 12.01 16.36 10.69
C GLU A 12 11.51 15.20 9.82
N VAL A 13 10.51 14.44 10.29
CA VAL A 13 9.97 13.28 9.55
C VAL A 13 9.49 13.68 8.16
N ILE A 14 8.75 14.78 8.03
CA ILE A 14 8.19 15.26 6.75
C ILE A 14 9.15 16.19 5.98
N ALA A 15 10.38 16.38 6.43
CA ALA A 15 11.34 17.22 5.73
C ALA A 15 11.57 16.69 4.30
N GLY A 16 11.37 17.54 3.30
CA GLY A 16 11.48 17.15 1.90
C GLY A 16 10.43 16.14 1.43
N TYR A 17 9.27 16.08 2.10
CA TYR A 17 8.14 15.23 1.72
C TYR A 17 7.80 15.39 0.23
N LYS A 18 7.74 14.26 -0.48
CA LYS A 18 7.30 14.18 -1.87
C LYS A 18 6.40 12.96 -2.01
N ASP A 19 5.13 13.20 -2.33
CA ASP A 19 4.19 12.17 -2.75
C ASP A 19 4.14 12.15 -4.27
N SER A 20 4.85 11.19 -4.88
CA SER A 20 4.88 11.09 -6.34
C SER A 20 3.80 10.18 -6.90
N ALA A 21 2.78 9.81 -6.10
CA ALA A 21 1.66 8.91 -6.41
C ALA A 21 2.06 7.54 -6.98
N GLU A 22 2.76 7.48 -8.11
CA GLU A 22 3.19 6.28 -8.80
C GLU A 22 4.60 5.82 -8.45
N GLU A 23 5.52 6.73 -8.10
CA GLU A 23 6.94 6.40 -7.85
C GLU A 23 7.29 6.12 -6.37
N GLY A 24 6.31 6.25 -5.47
CA GLY A 24 6.52 6.12 -4.03
C GLY A 24 6.29 7.42 -3.27
N VAL A 25 6.48 7.37 -1.96
CA VAL A 25 6.40 8.54 -1.08
C VAL A 25 7.68 8.61 -0.28
N VAL A 26 8.41 9.71 -0.36
CA VAL A 26 9.69 9.90 0.33
C VAL A 26 9.67 11.11 1.24
N ALA A 27 10.40 11.06 2.35
CA ALA A 27 10.59 12.19 3.26
C ALA A 27 11.90 12.07 4.05
N TYR A 28 12.00 12.72 5.22
CA TYR A 28 13.18 12.75 6.07
C TYR A 28 14.47 13.11 5.29
N GLY A 29 14.39 14.19 4.51
CA GLY A 29 15.49 14.64 3.64
C GLY A 29 15.78 13.70 2.46
N GLY A 30 14.82 12.88 2.06
CA GLY A 30 14.97 11.85 1.03
C GLY A 30 15.54 10.53 1.53
N LYS A 31 15.79 10.40 2.85
CA LYS A 31 16.30 9.17 3.45
C LYS A 31 15.22 8.17 3.83
N LEU A 32 13.97 8.62 4.03
CA LEU A 32 12.86 7.74 4.39
C LEU A 32 12.03 7.41 3.16
N ASP A 33 11.97 6.13 2.81
CA ASP A 33 10.93 5.59 1.92
C ASP A 33 9.68 5.27 2.76
N ILE A 34 8.67 6.14 2.67
CA ILE A 34 7.41 6.01 3.40
C ILE A 34 6.53 4.93 2.78
N ARG A 35 6.59 4.75 1.46
CA ARG A 35 5.81 3.74 0.74
C ARG A 35 6.66 3.11 -0.36
N PRO A 36 7.38 2.02 -0.02
CA PRO A 36 8.07 1.20 -0.99
C PRO A 36 7.14 0.66 -2.05
N LYS A 37 7.67 0.40 -3.25
CA LYS A 37 6.89 -0.04 -4.43
C LYS A 37 6.09 -1.32 -4.18
N TYR A 38 6.54 -2.20 -3.29
CA TYR A 38 5.86 -3.44 -2.95
C TYR A 38 4.72 -3.26 -1.91
N GLN A 39 4.72 -2.20 -1.10
CA GLN A 39 3.67 -1.92 -0.11
C GLN A 39 2.38 -1.35 -0.72
N ARG A 40 1.25 -1.56 -0.05
CA ARG A 40 -0.07 -1.11 -0.55
C ARG A 40 -0.14 0.42 -0.72
N GLU A 41 -1.07 0.85 -1.55
CA GLU A 41 -1.40 2.28 -1.71
C GLU A 41 -1.95 2.90 -0.41
N PHE A 42 -2.18 4.21 -0.40
CA PHE A 42 -2.88 4.85 0.71
C PHE A 42 -4.35 4.39 0.75
N VAL A 43 -4.80 3.83 1.88
CA VAL A 43 -6.14 3.21 2.04
C VAL A 43 -7.00 3.87 3.12
N TYR A 44 -6.43 4.78 3.93
CA TYR A 44 -7.20 5.50 4.94
C TYR A 44 -8.30 6.34 4.29
N LYS A 45 -9.53 6.16 4.79
CA LYS A 45 -10.65 7.03 4.45
C LYS A 45 -10.49 8.38 5.16
N GLU A 46 -11.23 9.38 4.70
CA GLU A 46 -11.22 10.74 5.26
C GLU A 46 -11.29 10.76 6.79
N LYS A 47 -12.23 10.01 7.39
CA LYS A 47 -12.36 9.91 8.86
C LYS A 47 -11.09 9.40 9.54
N GLN A 48 -10.43 8.38 8.98
CA GLN A 48 -9.22 7.81 9.57
C GLN A 48 -8.04 8.79 9.46
N ARG A 49 -7.85 9.38 8.28
CA ARG A 49 -6.81 10.39 8.03
C ARG A 49 -7.00 11.61 8.93
N ASN A 50 -8.22 12.12 9.04
CA ASN A 50 -8.54 13.28 9.88
C ASN A 50 -8.29 12.99 11.38
N ALA A 51 -8.62 11.77 11.85
CA ALA A 51 -8.36 11.37 13.23
C ALA A 51 -6.86 11.38 13.60
N VAL A 52 -5.95 11.12 12.65
CA VAL A 52 -4.51 11.26 12.87
C VAL A 52 -4.15 12.71 13.20
N ILE A 53 -4.63 13.66 12.40
CA ILE A 53 -4.36 15.08 12.59
C ILE A 53 -5.02 15.61 13.86
N GLU A 54 -6.25 15.19 14.17
CA GLU A 54 -6.92 15.55 15.42
C GLU A 54 -6.16 15.05 16.65
N THR A 55 -5.64 13.82 16.60
CA THR A 55 -4.82 13.23 17.67
C THR A 55 -3.59 14.11 17.95
N ILE A 56 -2.88 14.53 16.90
CA ILE A 56 -1.71 15.42 16.98
C ILE A 56 -2.09 16.79 17.54
N LYS A 57 -3.15 17.41 17.01
CA LYS A 57 -3.62 18.73 17.46
C LYS A 57 -4.02 18.74 18.94
N ASN A 58 -4.53 17.62 19.44
CA ASN A 58 -4.90 17.46 20.84
C ASN A 58 -3.74 16.96 21.73
N SER A 59 -2.55 16.75 21.17
CA SER A 59 -1.38 16.21 21.89
C SER A 59 -1.65 14.85 22.52
N PHE A 60 -2.56 14.07 21.93
CA PHE A 60 -2.82 12.69 22.32
C PHE A 60 -1.75 11.76 21.74
N PRO A 61 -1.48 10.61 22.39
CA PRO A 61 -0.47 9.68 21.91
C PRO A 61 -0.92 9.03 20.60
N LEU A 62 -0.14 9.22 19.54
CA LEU A 62 -0.20 8.36 18.37
C LEU A 62 0.50 7.04 18.70
N ASN A 63 0.03 5.96 18.08
CA ASN A 63 0.71 4.69 18.15
C ASN A 63 2.17 4.84 17.67
N VAL A 64 3.05 3.98 18.18
CA VAL A 64 4.45 3.93 17.73
C VAL A 64 4.54 3.60 16.25
N MET A 65 5.63 4.03 15.61
CA MET A 65 5.97 3.70 14.22
C MET A 65 7.23 2.85 14.21
N TYR A 66 7.43 2.08 13.14
CA TYR A 66 8.60 1.22 12.97
C TYR A 66 9.24 1.50 11.63
N TRP A 67 10.52 1.85 11.65
CA TRP A 67 11.34 2.06 10.46
C TRP A 67 12.42 1.00 10.42
N MET A 68 12.66 0.44 9.25
CA MET A 68 13.79 -0.46 8.98
C MET A 68 14.96 0.33 8.45
N ILE A 69 16.14 0.10 9.04
CA ILE A 69 17.41 0.62 8.50
C ILE A 69 17.75 -0.17 7.23
N ARG A 70 18.12 0.57 6.18
CA ARG A 70 18.59 0.04 4.89
C ARG A 70 20.12 0.05 4.84
N GLU A 71 20.68 -0.72 3.92
CA GLU A 71 22.14 -0.80 3.71
C GLU A 71 22.78 0.52 3.26
N ASP A 72 21.99 1.44 2.71
CA ASP A 72 22.44 2.73 2.20
C ASP A 72 22.28 3.89 3.21
N ASP A 73 22.26 3.58 4.52
CA ASP A 73 21.97 4.51 5.62
C ASP A 73 20.60 5.22 5.51
N GLY A 74 19.72 4.69 4.67
CA GLY A 74 18.33 5.10 4.54
C GLY A 74 17.39 4.33 5.47
N TYR A 75 16.12 4.72 5.43
CA TYR A 75 15.05 4.12 6.22
C TYR A 75 13.89 3.71 5.32
N GLU A 76 13.21 2.64 5.72
CA GLU A 76 12.00 2.17 5.09
C GLU A 76 10.90 2.02 6.14
N VAL A 77 9.70 2.55 5.89
CA VAL A 77 8.59 2.39 6.84
C VAL A 77 8.10 0.94 6.85
N LEU A 78 8.18 0.30 8.01
CA LEU A 78 7.63 -1.04 8.25
C LEU A 78 6.18 -0.97 8.77
N ASP A 79 5.92 -0.02 9.66
CA ASP A 79 4.57 0.32 10.15
C ASP A 79 4.48 1.83 10.44
N GLY A 80 3.28 2.37 10.24
CA GLY A 80 3.02 3.81 10.33
C GLY A 80 2.90 4.50 8.98
N GLN A 81 2.92 3.77 7.86
CA GLN A 81 2.80 4.32 6.50
C GLN A 81 1.59 5.26 6.38
N GLN A 82 0.39 4.78 6.70
CA GLN A 82 -0.85 5.55 6.53
C GLN A 82 -0.88 6.80 7.41
N ARG A 83 -0.33 6.73 8.63
CA ARG A 83 -0.22 7.87 9.55
C ARG A 83 0.77 8.91 9.02
N THR A 84 1.94 8.46 8.57
CA THR A 84 3.00 9.34 8.02
C THR A 84 2.51 10.06 6.77
N ILE A 85 1.86 9.34 5.85
CA ILE A 85 1.25 9.95 4.64
C ILE A 85 0.14 10.94 5.04
N SER A 86 -0.72 10.60 6.00
CA SER A 86 -1.78 11.51 6.47
C SER A 86 -1.22 12.85 6.97
N ILE A 87 -0.12 12.79 7.74
CA ILE A 87 0.59 13.96 8.25
C ILE A 87 1.20 14.75 7.09
N GLY A 88 1.94 14.08 6.21
CA GLY A 88 2.58 14.71 5.04
C GLY A 88 1.57 15.42 4.15
N GLN A 89 0.48 14.75 3.80
CA GLN A 89 -0.61 15.32 2.99
C GLN A 89 -1.26 16.55 3.64
N TYR A 90 -1.47 16.54 4.97
CA TYR A 90 -2.06 17.69 5.65
C TYR A 90 -1.11 18.90 5.63
N VAL A 91 0.17 18.67 5.98
CA VAL A 91 1.19 19.73 6.01
C VAL A 91 1.47 20.28 4.60
N ASN A 92 1.43 19.43 3.57
CA ASN A 92 1.55 19.82 2.17
C ASN A 92 0.33 20.60 1.65
N GLY A 93 -0.81 20.53 2.35
CA GLY A 93 -2.04 21.23 1.99
C GLY A 93 -2.97 20.45 1.05
N ASP A 94 -2.81 19.12 0.96
CA ASP A 94 -3.59 18.26 0.06
C ASP A 94 -5.05 18.10 0.53
N PHE A 95 -5.34 18.39 1.80
CA PHE A 95 -6.69 18.41 2.35
C PHE A 95 -6.82 19.38 3.53
N SER A 96 -8.07 19.76 3.83
CA SER A 96 -8.43 20.56 5.00
C SER A 96 -9.03 19.70 6.11
N LEU A 97 -8.81 20.08 7.36
CA LEU A 97 -9.51 19.54 8.53
C LEU A 97 -10.44 20.63 9.08
N ASN A 98 -11.75 20.34 9.15
CA ASN A 98 -12.77 21.33 9.53
C ASN A 98 -12.65 22.63 8.72
N GLU A 99 -12.53 22.48 7.39
CA GLU A 99 -12.39 23.58 6.41
C GLU A 99 -11.11 24.44 6.58
N ARG A 100 -10.17 24.02 7.43
CA ARG A 100 -8.88 24.70 7.62
C ARG A 100 -7.72 23.85 7.10
N TYR A 101 -7.04 24.34 6.08
CA TYR A 101 -5.76 23.77 5.62
C TYR A 101 -4.64 24.15 6.59
N PHE A 102 -3.52 23.42 6.53
CA PHE A 102 -2.34 23.72 7.34
C PHE A 102 -1.84 25.17 7.16
N HIS A 103 -1.87 25.69 5.93
CA HIS A 103 -1.48 27.06 5.63
C HIS A 103 -2.48 28.13 6.11
N ASN A 104 -3.70 27.75 6.55
CA ASN A 104 -4.67 28.66 7.19
C ASN A 104 -4.58 28.66 8.72
N LEU A 105 -3.70 27.85 9.30
CA LEU A 105 -3.45 27.81 10.73
C LEU A 105 -2.60 29.00 11.18
N THR A 106 -2.75 29.42 12.43
CA THR A 106 -1.82 30.38 13.04
C THR A 106 -0.44 29.74 13.14
N LYS A 107 0.60 30.56 13.28
CA LYS A 107 1.97 30.05 13.44
C LYS A 107 2.11 29.12 14.66
N GLU A 108 1.45 29.46 15.75
CA GLU A 108 1.38 28.63 16.96
C GLU A 108 0.71 27.27 16.71
N GLU A 109 -0.41 27.24 15.99
CA GLU A 109 -1.10 25.99 15.62
C GLU A 109 -0.24 25.13 14.68
N GLN A 110 0.47 25.76 13.74
CA GLN A 110 1.40 25.06 12.84
C GLN A 110 2.57 24.44 13.60
N ASP A 111 3.22 25.23 14.47
CA ASP A 111 4.36 24.77 15.24
C ASP A 111 3.96 23.67 16.23
N LYS A 112 2.77 23.75 16.84
CA LYS A 112 2.23 22.65 17.65
C LYS A 112 2.15 21.30 16.90
N ILE A 113 1.77 21.33 15.63
CA ILE A 113 1.71 20.12 14.79
C ILE A 113 3.13 19.69 14.40
N LEU A 114 3.96 20.61 13.92
CA LEU A 114 5.29 20.29 13.42
C LEU A 114 6.26 19.82 14.52
N ASP A 115 6.09 20.32 15.74
CA ASP A 115 6.97 20.01 16.88
C ASP A 115 6.45 18.82 17.71
N TYR A 116 5.34 18.20 17.30
CA TYR A 116 4.88 16.93 17.89
C TYR A 116 5.93 15.83 17.67
N GLU A 117 6.34 15.18 18.75
CA GLU A 117 7.31 14.08 18.73
C GLU A 117 6.61 12.75 18.40
N LEU A 118 7.00 12.15 17.28
CA LEU A 118 6.63 10.78 16.94
C LEU A 118 7.58 9.80 17.63
N MET A 119 7.00 8.72 18.18
CA MET A 119 7.73 7.62 18.79
C MET A 119 8.04 6.59 17.70
N ILE A 120 9.30 6.51 17.27
CA ILE A 120 9.72 5.72 16.11
C ILE A 120 10.80 4.73 16.53
N TYR A 121 10.53 3.44 16.35
CA TYR A 121 11.53 2.40 16.53
C TYR A 121 12.34 2.21 15.26
N PHE A 122 13.64 2.40 15.34
CA PHE A 122 14.57 2.00 14.29
C PHE A 122 14.92 0.54 14.50
N CYS A 123 14.70 -0.24 13.45
CA CYS A 123 14.86 -1.69 13.47
C CYS A 123 15.99 -2.08 12.53
N GLU A 124 16.88 -2.94 12.98
CA GLU A 124 17.95 -3.54 12.17
C GLU A 124 17.93 -5.06 12.32
N GLY A 125 18.05 -5.78 11.21
CA GLY A 125 18.00 -7.24 11.23
C GLY A 125 18.04 -7.83 9.84
N THR A 126 18.12 -9.16 9.80
CA THR A 126 18.12 -9.96 8.56
C THR A 126 16.75 -9.93 7.88
N ASP A 127 16.69 -10.22 6.57
CA ASP A 127 15.41 -10.25 5.82
C ASP A 127 14.36 -11.17 6.44
N LYS A 128 14.79 -12.28 7.04
CA LYS A 128 13.89 -13.19 7.76
C LYS A 128 13.28 -12.51 8.99
N GLU A 129 14.11 -11.87 9.81
CA GLU A 129 13.65 -11.17 11.01
C GLU A 129 12.73 -9.99 10.65
N ARG A 130 13.06 -9.26 9.59
CA ARG A 130 12.21 -8.18 9.05
C ARG A 130 10.82 -8.70 8.69
N LEU A 131 10.75 -9.82 7.97
CA LEU A 131 9.50 -10.47 7.56
C LEU A 131 8.68 -10.99 8.75
N ASP A 132 9.32 -11.65 9.71
CA ASP A 132 8.66 -12.16 10.91
C ASP A 132 8.13 -10.99 11.76
N TRP A 133 8.90 -9.92 11.90
CA TRP A 133 8.49 -8.72 12.62
C TRP A 133 7.35 -7.98 11.93
N PHE A 134 7.41 -7.87 10.59
CA PHE A 134 6.32 -7.32 9.79
C PHE A 134 5.00 -8.06 10.06
N ARG A 135 5.03 -9.40 10.09
CA ARG A 135 3.85 -10.21 10.40
C ARG A 135 3.33 -9.95 11.81
N ILE A 136 4.22 -9.82 12.80
CA ILE A 136 3.86 -9.58 14.20
C ILE A 136 3.19 -8.21 14.38
N ILE A 137 3.77 -7.14 13.84
CA ILE A 137 3.19 -5.78 13.99
C ILE A 137 1.82 -5.71 13.34
N ASN A 138 1.65 -6.35 12.18
CA ASN A 138 0.37 -6.36 11.45
C ASN A 138 -0.76 -7.13 12.15
N ILE A 139 -0.51 -7.73 13.32
CA ILE A 139 -1.56 -8.28 14.20
C ILE A 139 -2.36 -7.16 14.88
N ALA A 140 -1.71 -6.04 15.21
CA ALA A 140 -2.31 -4.92 15.96
C ALA A 140 -2.50 -3.69 15.06
N GLY A 141 -3.63 -3.63 14.34
CA GLY A 141 -3.96 -2.48 13.49
C GLY A 141 -4.92 -2.84 12.35
N GLU A 142 -4.94 -2.01 11.30
CA GLU A 142 -5.67 -2.34 10.07
C GLU A 142 -4.93 -3.46 9.33
N LYS A 143 -5.35 -4.70 9.61
CA LYS A 143 -4.76 -5.93 9.11
C LYS A 143 -4.47 -5.85 7.60
N LEU A 144 -3.24 -6.17 7.23
CA LEU A 144 -2.88 -6.39 5.83
C LEU A 144 -3.62 -7.61 5.28
N THR A 145 -3.95 -7.58 3.99
CA THR A 145 -4.45 -8.76 3.28
C THR A 145 -3.34 -9.80 3.14
N ASP A 146 -3.70 -11.07 2.94
CA ASP A 146 -2.69 -12.13 2.76
C ASP A 146 -1.80 -11.82 1.54
N GLN A 147 -2.38 -11.25 0.48
CA GLN A 147 -1.62 -10.81 -0.68
C GLN A 147 -0.67 -9.64 -0.39
N GLU A 148 -1.04 -8.70 0.47
CA GLU A 148 -0.14 -7.62 0.91
C GLU A 148 1.08 -8.20 1.66
N ILE A 149 0.90 -9.27 2.44
CA ILE A 149 2.01 -9.99 3.11
C ILE A 149 2.87 -10.75 2.09
N ARG A 150 2.26 -11.45 1.12
CA ARG A 150 2.98 -12.16 0.05
C ARG A 150 3.85 -11.22 -0.78
N ASN A 151 3.35 -10.01 -1.06
CA ASN A 151 4.07 -8.98 -1.80
C ASN A 151 5.39 -8.59 -1.11
N ALA A 152 5.41 -8.52 0.22
CA ALA A 152 6.65 -8.24 0.97
C ALA A 152 7.68 -9.39 0.83
N VAL A 153 7.21 -10.65 0.83
CA VAL A 153 8.08 -11.84 0.67
C VAL A 153 8.69 -11.92 -0.73
N TYR A 154 7.87 -11.73 -1.76
CA TYR A 154 8.25 -11.96 -3.16
C TYR A 154 8.52 -10.66 -3.92
N THR A 155 9.19 -9.71 -3.26
CA THR A 155 9.56 -8.43 -3.87
C THR A 155 10.53 -8.65 -5.03
N GLY A 156 10.29 -7.94 -6.14
CA GLY A 156 11.12 -8.02 -7.34
C GLY A 156 10.55 -7.23 -8.53
N PRO A 157 11.24 -7.26 -9.68
CA PRO A 157 10.81 -6.56 -10.89
C PRO A 157 9.43 -7.02 -11.37
N TRP A 158 9.18 -8.33 -11.32
CA TRP A 158 7.89 -8.93 -11.67
C TRP A 158 6.74 -8.36 -10.83
N LEU A 159 6.90 -8.32 -9.51
CA LEU A 159 5.86 -7.82 -8.61
C LEU A 159 5.60 -6.33 -8.83
N SER A 160 6.66 -5.55 -9.05
CA SER A 160 6.55 -4.11 -9.30
C SER A 160 5.67 -3.84 -10.52
N ASP A 161 5.89 -4.57 -11.61
CA ASP A 161 5.08 -4.48 -12.83
C ASP A 161 3.67 -5.08 -12.66
N ALA A 162 3.51 -6.19 -11.95
CA ALA A 162 2.21 -6.76 -11.62
C ALA A 162 1.33 -5.74 -10.87
N LYS A 163 1.89 -5.03 -9.89
CA LYS A 163 1.14 -4.03 -9.13
C LYS A 163 0.70 -2.82 -9.96
N LEU A 164 1.51 -2.39 -10.94
CA LEU A 164 1.09 -1.36 -11.89
C LEU A 164 -0.19 -1.77 -12.64
N LYS A 165 -0.26 -3.05 -13.02
CA LYS A 165 -1.37 -3.60 -13.80
C LYS A 165 -2.61 -3.90 -12.96
N PHE A 166 -2.44 -4.37 -11.73
CA PHE A 166 -3.52 -4.97 -10.93
C PHE A 166 -3.89 -4.22 -9.64
N SER A 167 -3.02 -3.35 -9.12
CA SER A 167 -3.08 -2.97 -7.71
C SER A 167 -3.14 -1.47 -7.41
N LYS A 168 -3.38 -0.66 -8.42
CA LYS A 168 -3.56 0.80 -8.31
C LYS A 168 -5.02 1.21 -8.49
N THR A 169 -5.36 2.40 -8.02
CA THR A 169 -6.65 3.03 -8.34
C THR A 169 -6.80 3.13 -9.85
N ASN A 170 -7.93 2.68 -10.40
CA ASN A 170 -8.20 2.65 -11.84
C ASN A 170 -7.08 1.97 -12.67
N CYS A 171 -6.43 0.95 -12.11
CA CYS A 171 -5.44 0.17 -12.85
C CYS A 171 -6.04 -0.51 -14.09
N ALA A 172 -5.17 -0.93 -15.01
CA ALA A 172 -5.59 -1.57 -16.27
C ALA A 172 -6.52 -2.77 -16.03
N ALA A 173 -6.23 -3.59 -15.02
CA ALA A 173 -7.06 -4.74 -14.70
C ALA A 173 -8.46 -4.33 -14.20
N TYR A 174 -8.54 -3.28 -13.37
CA TYR A 174 -9.80 -2.76 -12.87
C TYR A 174 -10.66 -2.22 -14.00
N LEU A 175 -10.10 -1.38 -14.87
CA LEU A 175 -10.81 -0.83 -16.01
C LEU A 175 -11.32 -1.94 -16.93
N LEU A 176 -10.47 -2.91 -17.26
CA LEU A 176 -10.82 -4.03 -18.12
C LEU A 176 -11.92 -4.94 -17.51
N ALA A 177 -11.84 -5.26 -16.22
CA ALA A 177 -12.84 -6.09 -15.55
C ALA A 177 -14.21 -5.42 -15.43
N ASN A 178 -14.25 -4.09 -15.41
CA ASN A 178 -15.47 -3.31 -15.21
C ASN A 178 -16.06 -2.76 -16.51
N ASP A 179 -15.32 -2.81 -17.62
CA ASP A 179 -15.84 -2.45 -18.95
C ASP A 179 -16.94 -3.42 -19.38
N GLY A 180 -18.18 -2.94 -19.48
CA GLY A 180 -19.37 -3.76 -19.70
C GLY A 180 -19.96 -4.43 -18.44
N GLY A 181 -19.54 -4.00 -17.24
CA GLY A 181 -20.08 -4.44 -15.95
C GLY A 181 -19.18 -5.41 -15.18
N ALA A 182 -19.01 -5.22 -13.87
CA ALA A 182 -17.98 -5.88 -13.06
C ALA A 182 -17.89 -7.42 -13.19
N LEU A 183 -16.71 -7.93 -13.54
CA LEU A 183 -16.38 -9.37 -13.53
C LEU A 183 -15.60 -9.82 -12.30
N ILE A 184 -14.98 -8.88 -11.59
CA ILE A 184 -14.24 -9.14 -10.35
C ILE A 184 -14.73 -8.17 -9.28
N SER A 185 -15.13 -8.71 -8.13
CA SER A 185 -15.38 -7.94 -6.92
C SER A 185 -14.08 -7.70 -6.15
N GLY A 186 -14.06 -6.64 -5.35
CA GLY A 186 -12.91 -6.28 -4.53
C GLY A 186 -12.22 -4.98 -4.96
N SER A 187 -11.16 -4.66 -4.25
CA SER A 187 -10.42 -3.41 -4.27
C SER A 187 -9.00 -3.64 -4.80
N PRO A 188 -8.64 -3.03 -5.95
CA PRO A 188 -7.28 -3.09 -6.48
C PRO A 188 -6.23 -2.62 -5.47
N ILE A 189 -6.49 -1.53 -4.76
CA ILE A 189 -5.54 -0.96 -3.79
C ILE A 189 -5.33 -1.85 -2.56
N ARG A 190 -6.27 -2.76 -2.27
CA ARG A 190 -6.15 -3.83 -1.26
C ARG A 190 -5.56 -5.14 -1.79
N GLN A 191 -5.06 -5.11 -3.04
CA GLN A 191 -4.45 -6.23 -3.75
C GLN A 191 -5.39 -7.39 -4.09
N GLU A 192 -6.72 -7.22 -3.95
CA GLU A 192 -7.70 -8.31 -4.14
C GLU A 192 -7.81 -8.76 -5.60
N TYR A 193 -7.60 -7.84 -6.56
CA TYR A 193 -7.53 -8.15 -7.99
C TYR A 193 -6.32 -9.03 -8.31
N LEU A 194 -5.13 -8.62 -7.84
CA LEU A 194 -3.89 -9.38 -8.04
C LEU A 194 -4.01 -10.78 -7.41
N GLU A 195 -4.53 -10.87 -6.18
CA GLU A 195 -4.77 -12.13 -5.48
C GLU A 195 -5.69 -13.07 -6.26
N THR A 196 -6.83 -12.54 -6.75
CA THR A 196 -7.82 -13.31 -7.51
C THR A 196 -7.20 -13.89 -8.79
N VAL A 197 -6.47 -13.07 -9.55
CA VAL A 197 -5.88 -13.49 -10.82
C VAL A 197 -4.73 -14.48 -10.61
N LEU A 198 -3.92 -14.31 -9.55
CA LEU A 198 -2.89 -15.27 -9.17
C LEU A 198 -3.49 -16.62 -8.74
N SER A 199 -4.59 -16.58 -8.00
CA SER A 199 -5.33 -17.79 -7.63
C SER A 199 -5.85 -18.51 -8.88
N TRP A 200 -6.38 -17.77 -9.85
CA TRP A 200 -6.86 -18.35 -11.10
C TRP A 200 -5.77 -19.02 -11.94
N ILE A 201 -4.66 -18.32 -12.19
CA ILE A 201 -3.62 -18.83 -13.09
C ILE A 201 -2.87 -20.06 -12.52
N ASN A 202 -2.78 -20.17 -11.19
CA ASN A 202 -2.01 -21.25 -10.53
C ASN A 202 -2.86 -22.14 -9.61
N GLY A 203 -4.18 -22.22 -9.85
CA GLY A 203 -5.07 -23.13 -9.12
C GLY A 203 -5.03 -22.94 -7.60
N GLY A 204 -5.00 -21.69 -7.14
CA GLY A 204 -4.96 -21.32 -5.72
C GLY A 204 -3.56 -21.33 -5.08
N LYS A 205 -2.52 -21.79 -5.77
CA LYS A 205 -1.14 -21.84 -5.25
C LYS A 205 -0.39 -20.54 -5.51
N ILE A 206 -0.82 -19.46 -4.88
CA ILE A 206 -0.33 -18.10 -5.15
C ILE A 206 1.18 -17.97 -4.88
N GLU A 207 1.63 -18.44 -3.72
CA GLU A 207 3.03 -18.36 -3.29
C GLU A 207 3.98 -19.09 -4.26
N ASP A 208 3.55 -20.25 -4.79
CA ASP A 208 4.31 -21.02 -5.79
C ASP A 208 4.50 -20.24 -7.10
N TYR A 209 3.46 -19.54 -7.56
CA TYR A 209 3.56 -18.71 -8.76
C TYR A 209 4.51 -17.53 -8.52
N MET A 210 4.31 -16.79 -7.43
CA MET A 210 5.14 -15.62 -7.11
C MET A 210 6.61 -16.00 -6.92
N ALA A 211 6.90 -17.12 -6.24
CA ALA A 211 8.26 -17.61 -6.04
C ALA A 211 8.97 -17.95 -7.36
N LYS A 212 8.27 -18.59 -8.31
CA LYS A 212 8.84 -18.95 -9.62
C LYS A 212 9.12 -17.74 -10.51
N HIS A 213 8.34 -16.67 -10.35
CA HIS A 213 8.35 -15.51 -11.24
C HIS A 213 8.98 -14.26 -10.61
N GLN A 214 9.40 -14.29 -9.34
CA GLN A 214 9.92 -13.13 -8.60
C GLN A 214 10.97 -12.31 -9.36
N HIS A 215 11.86 -12.99 -10.08
CA HIS A 215 12.97 -12.38 -10.83
C HIS A 215 12.67 -12.16 -12.32
N ASP A 216 11.47 -12.47 -12.78
CA ASP A 216 11.05 -12.14 -14.14
C ASP A 216 11.03 -10.61 -14.30
N LYS A 217 11.32 -10.13 -15.52
CA LYS A 217 11.41 -8.69 -15.79
C LYS A 217 10.07 -7.96 -15.67
N ASN A 218 8.96 -8.65 -15.94
CA ASN A 218 7.62 -8.11 -15.95
C ASN A 218 6.58 -9.23 -15.73
N ALA A 219 5.33 -8.86 -15.51
CA ALA A 219 4.19 -9.73 -15.28
C ALA A 219 3.33 -9.94 -16.53
N ASP A 220 3.91 -9.86 -17.73
CA ASP A 220 3.16 -9.92 -19.00
C ASP A 220 2.42 -11.25 -19.18
N LYS A 221 2.97 -12.37 -18.68
CA LYS A 221 2.27 -13.68 -18.68
C LYS A 221 0.99 -13.65 -17.85
N LEU A 222 1.04 -13.06 -16.66
CA LEU A 222 -0.14 -12.92 -15.79
C LEU A 222 -1.16 -11.96 -16.42
N TRP A 223 -0.67 -10.88 -17.03
CA TRP A 223 -1.50 -9.90 -17.72
C TRP A 223 -2.23 -10.50 -18.92
N GLN A 224 -1.52 -11.20 -19.82
CA GLN A 224 -2.11 -11.84 -20.98
C GLN A 224 -3.17 -12.87 -20.57
N TYR A 225 -2.86 -13.71 -19.57
CA TYR A 225 -3.83 -14.65 -19.01
C TYR A 225 -5.12 -13.96 -18.57
N PHE A 226 -5.00 -12.86 -17.82
CA PHE A 226 -6.16 -12.10 -17.36
C PHE A 226 -6.98 -11.51 -18.51
N GLN A 227 -6.31 -10.96 -19.54
CA GLN A 227 -6.99 -10.44 -20.73
C GLN A 227 -7.77 -11.54 -21.46
N ASP A 228 -7.19 -12.73 -21.59
CA ASP A 228 -7.82 -13.87 -22.25
C ASP A 228 -9.06 -14.35 -21.48
N VAL A 229 -8.99 -14.43 -20.14
CA VAL A 229 -10.12 -14.77 -19.27
C VAL A 229 -11.26 -13.76 -19.48
N VAL A 230 -10.98 -12.46 -19.40
CA VAL A 230 -12.01 -11.41 -19.57
C VAL A 230 -12.62 -11.47 -20.96
N ALA A 231 -11.80 -11.59 -22.01
CA ALA A 231 -12.26 -11.65 -23.40
C ALA A 231 -13.17 -12.87 -23.62
N TRP A 232 -12.77 -14.04 -23.11
CA TRP A 232 -13.57 -15.26 -23.17
C TRP A 232 -14.89 -15.13 -22.41
N THR A 233 -14.87 -14.57 -21.19
CA THR A 233 -16.08 -14.36 -20.38
C THR A 233 -17.06 -13.46 -21.11
N ARG A 234 -16.62 -12.33 -21.68
CA ARG A 234 -17.48 -11.40 -22.41
C ARG A 234 -18.04 -12.00 -23.69
N LYS A 235 -17.26 -12.80 -24.40
CA LYS A 235 -17.71 -13.50 -25.61
C LYS A 235 -18.75 -14.58 -25.28
N THR A 236 -18.55 -15.32 -24.20
CA THR A 236 -19.41 -16.44 -23.80
C THR A 236 -20.70 -15.95 -23.11
N PHE A 237 -20.60 -14.88 -22.32
CA PHE A 237 -21.70 -14.29 -21.54
C PHE A 237 -21.89 -12.82 -21.90
N PRO A 238 -22.56 -12.52 -23.04
CA PRO A 238 -22.65 -11.15 -23.56
C PRO A 238 -23.56 -10.22 -22.73
N ASN A 239 -24.48 -10.78 -21.95
CA ASN A 239 -25.40 -10.00 -21.12
C ASN A 239 -24.90 -9.96 -19.68
N TYR A 240 -24.59 -8.75 -19.20
CA TYR A 240 -24.14 -8.55 -17.82
C TYR A 240 -25.23 -8.87 -16.80
N ARG A 241 -24.83 -9.49 -15.69
CA ARG A 241 -25.64 -9.70 -14.48
C ARG A 241 -24.80 -9.37 -13.25
N ARG A 242 -25.42 -8.82 -12.20
CA ARG A 242 -24.69 -8.33 -11.01
C ARG A 242 -23.86 -9.42 -10.32
N GLU A 243 -24.35 -10.66 -10.38
CA GLU A 243 -23.72 -11.85 -9.79
C GLU A 243 -22.40 -12.21 -10.48
N MET A 244 -22.18 -11.75 -11.72
CA MET A 244 -20.97 -12.05 -12.50
C MET A 244 -19.69 -11.56 -11.81
N SER A 245 -19.77 -10.56 -10.94
CA SER A 245 -18.61 -10.06 -10.20
C SER A 245 -18.05 -11.04 -9.17
N ASN A 246 -18.81 -12.07 -8.78
CA ASN A 246 -18.41 -13.07 -7.78
C ASN A 246 -18.14 -14.45 -8.39
N VAL A 247 -18.19 -14.58 -9.71
CA VAL A 247 -17.95 -15.85 -10.38
C VAL A 247 -16.44 -16.06 -10.53
N PRO A 248 -15.89 -17.25 -10.21
CA PRO A 248 -14.47 -17.54 -10.38
C PRO A 248 -14.12 -17.78 -11.85
N TRP A 249 -14.16 -16.74 -12.68
CA TRP A 249 -14.06 -16.83 -14.15
C TRP A 249 -12.81 -17.56 -14.63
N GLY A 250 -11.65 -17.32 -14.01
CA GLY A 250 -10.43 -18.03 -14.37
C GLY A 250 -10.51 -19.54 -14.14
N VAL A 251 -11.23 -20.00 -13.10
CA VAL A 251 -11.45 -21.43 -12.86
C VAL A 251 -12.31 -22.05 -13.97
N LEU A 252 -13.29 -21.31 -14.49
CA LEU A 252 -14.12 -21.77 -15.61
C LEU A 252 -13.38 -21.73 -16.94
N TYR A 253 -12.56 -20.71 -17.16
CA TYR A 253 -11.73 -20.55 -18.36
C TYR A 253 -10.66 -21.65 -18.49
N ASN A 254 -10.16 -22.15 -17.36
CA ASN A 254 -9.11 -23.17 -17.33
C ASN A 254 -9.61 -24.60 -17.61
N GLN A 255 -10.92 -24.80 -17.83
CA GLN A 255 -11.54 -26.09 -18.16
C GLN A 255 -11.79 -26.22 -19.66
#